data_AF-A0A091BLN6-F1
#
_entry.id   AF-A0A091BLN6-F1
#
_cell.length_a   1.000
_cell.length_b   1.000
_cell.length_c   1.000
_cell.angle_alpha   90.00
_cell.angle_beta   90.00
_cell.angle_gamma   90.00
#
_symmetry.space_group_name_H-M   'P 1'
#
loop_
_entity.id
_entity.type
_entity.pdbx_description
1 polymer ?
#
loop_
_entity_poly.entity_id
_entity_poly.type
_entity_poly.pdbx_seq_one_letter_code
_entity_poly.pdbx_strand_id
1 'polypeptide(L)'
;MSLRKLLLPALISAALFAATPVLAQDPPPEDPDAPTAPVPQERLADRYTELAGSPEAADALVDALRTGGDFAVVTETTAEDGTVTRTEVLVANPAGPMGWGGVNITLSLAQALLEAGAYPDLQSALTGVQTTVTNDDGSTTTTVEGGVLTMRADGMGWGQIANELGFRMGDLVSASNRSERAAARIENGKADRAARGERIARVDRPERAARPERPERVERPDRPERPERPERPERGGRP
;
A
#
# COMPACT_ATOMS: atom_id res chain seq x y z
N MET A 1 35.87 -0.70 45.24
CA MET A 1 36.25 -2.11 45.41
C MET A 1 35.06 -2.97 45.02
N SER A 2 35.08 -3.90 44.08
CA SER A 2 36.08 -4.33 43.10
C SER A 2 35.33 -5.01 41.95
N LEU A 3 35.89 -4.78 40.77
CA LEU A 3 35.65 -5.40 39.48
C LEU A 3 35.95 -6.91 39.50
N ARG A 4 35.20 -7.75 38.76
CA ARG A 4 35.57 -9.07 38.18
C ARG A 4 34.46 -9.49 37.19
N LYS A 5 34.58 -9.29 35.88
CA LYS A 5 35.32 -10.03 34.83
C LYS A 5 34.95 -11.53 34.68
N LEU A 6 34.46 -11.83 33.46
CA LEU A 6 34.83 -12.92 32.55
C LEU A 6 34.08 -14.29 32.57
N LEU A 7 33.64 -14.64 31.34
CA LEU A 7 33.74 -15.93 30.61
C LEU A 7 32.59 -16.97 30.61
N LEU A 8 32.02 -17.12 29.40
CA LEU A 8 31.52 -18.30 28.66
C LEU A 8 31.75 -19.71 29.28
N PRO A 9 30.88 -20.72 29.00
CA PRO A 9 30.96 -21.40 27.69
C PRO A 9 29.64 -21.83 27.03
N ALA A 10 29.76 -21.98 25.71
CA ALA A 10 28.80 -22.53 24.76
C ALA A 10 28.48 -24.02 25.03
N LEU A 11 27.21 -24.39 24.86
CA LEU A 11 26.77 -25.78 24.75
C LEU A 11 26.20 -26.01 23.36
N ILE A 12 26.97 -26.71 22.55
CA ILE A 12 26.59 -27.29 21.25
C ILE A 12 25.75 -28.53 21.56
N SER A 13 24.44 -28.47 21.35
CA SER A 13 23.57 -29.65 21.38
C SER A 13 23.38 -30.17 19.96
N ALA A 14 24.03 -31.30 19.68
CA ALA A 14 23.81 -32.10 18.49
C ALA A 14 22.48 -32.86 18.63
N ALA A 15 21.48 -32.51 17.81
CA ALA A 15 20.26 -33.28 17.66
C ALA A 15 20.34 -34.08 16.36
N LEU A 16 20.27 -35.40 16.52
CA LEU A 16 20.42 -36.44 15.51
C LEU A 16 19.23 -36.45 14.53
N PHE A 17 19.55 -36.67 13.26
CA PHE A 17 18.67 -36.85 12.11
C PHE A 17 17.56 -37.91 12.32
N ALA A 18 16.32 -37.56 11.95
CA ALA A 18 15.32 -38.51 11.47
C ALA A 18 14.84 -38.02 10.09
N ALA A 19 15.40 -38.60 9.03
CA ALA A 19 15.02 -38.31 7.66
C ALA A 19 13.68 -39.00 7.33
N THR A 20 12.61 -38.23 7.23
CA THR A 20 11.39 -38.65 6.54
C THR A 20 11.55 -38.35 5.05
N PRO A 21 11.28 -39.29 4.12
CA PRO A 21 11.34 -39.01 2.70
C PRO A 21 10.15 -38.11 2.31
N VAL A 22 10.40 -36.81 2.22
CA VAL A 22 9.54 -35.89 1.47
C VAL A 22 9.75 -36.22 -0.01
N LEU A 23 8.69 -36.69 -0.66
CA LEU A 23 8.60 -36.63 -2.12
C LEU A 23 8.72 -35.16 -2.50
N ALA A 24 9.86 -34.79 -3.08
CA ALA A 24 10.09 -33.48 -3.67
C ALA A 24 9.01 -33.23 -4.73
N GLN A 25 7.96 -32.51 -4.35
CA GLN A 25 7.23 -31.69 -5.29
C GLN A 25 8.15 -30.51 -5.56
N ASP A 26 8.79 -30.50 -6.72
CA ASP A 26 9.40 -29.28 -7.25
C ASP A 26 8.33 -28.18 -7.12
N PRO A 27 8.65 -27.02 -6.49
CA PRO A 27 7.76 -25.89 -6.57
C PRO A 27 7.51 -25.62 -8.06
N PRO A 28 6.26 -25.33 -8.47
CA PRO A 28 5.99 -24.95 -9.84
C PRO A 28 6.95 -23.80 -10.20
N PRO A 29 7.49 -23.76 -11.42
CA PRO A 29 8.36 -22.66 -11.82
C PRO A 29 7.63 -21.36 -11.53
N GLU A 30 8.23 -20.51 -10.71
CA GLU A 30 7.74 -19.16 -10.50
C GLU A 30 7.76 -18.50 -11.88
N ASP A 31 6.59 -18.25 -12.45
CA ASP A 31 6.46 -17.46 -13.68
C ASP A 31 7.05 -16.08 -13.38
N PRO A 32 8.21 -15.71 -13.95
CA PRO A 32 8.84 -14.41 -13.67
C PRO A 32 8.01 -13.22 -14.19
N ASP A 33 6.95 -13.52 -14.96
CA ASP A 33 5.99 -12.58 -15.54
C ASP A 33 4.61 -12.61 -14.86
N ALA A 34 4.45 -13.31 -13.72
CA ALA A 34 3.22 -13.21 -12.96
C ALA A 34 3.09 -11.79 -12.38
N PRO A 35 1.95 -11.08 -12.59
CA PRO A 35 1.77 -9.74 -12.03
C PRO A 35 1.82 -9.84 -10.50
N THR A 36 2.92 -9.38 -9.91
CA THR A 36 3.05 -9.25 -8.46
C THR A 36 2.07 -8.17 -8.03
N ALA A 37 1.08 -8.53 -7.20
CA ALA A 37 0.16 -7.55 -6.67
C ALA A 37 0.97 -6.46 -5.93
N PRO A 38 0.74 -5.16 -6.22
CA PRO A 38 1.56 -4.10 -5.64
C PRO A 38 1.50 -4.15 -4.12
N VAL A 39 2.64 -3.84 -3.50
CA VAL A 39 2.78 -3.85 -2.04
C VAL A 39 1.74 -2.88 -1.46
N PRO A 40 1.09 -3.20 -0.31
CA PRO A 40 0.09 -2.30 0.27
C PRO A 40 0.54 -0.85 0.44
N GLN A 41 1.86 -0.64 0.64
CA GLN A 41 2.52 0.66 0.67
C GLN A 41 2.34 1.44 -0.64
N GLU A 42 2.82 0.88 -1.75
CA GLU A 42 2.80 1.51 -3.09
C GLU A 42 1.37 1.93 -3.45
N ARG A 43 0.39 1.06 -3.18
CA ARG A 43 -1.04 1.36 -3.42
C ARG A 43 -1.58 2.53 -2.62
N LEU A 44 -1.06 2.77 -1.43
CA LEU A 44 -1.45 3.91 -0.60
C LEU A 44 -0.69 5.16 -1.02
N ALA A 45 0.61 5.05 -1.29
CA ALA A 45 1.42 6.16 -1.78
C ALA A 45 0.87 6.73 -3.09
N ASP A 46 0.55 5.87 -4.06
CA ASP A 46 -0.07 6.26 -5.33
C ASP A 46 -1.40 7.01 -5.13
N ARG A 47 -2.21 6.55 -4.17
CA ARG A 47 -3.53 7.14 -3.90
C ARG A 47 -3.42 8.53 -3.29
N TYR A 48 -2.51 8.68 -2.34
CA TYR A 48 -2.36 9.90 -1.54
C TYR A 48 -1.25 10.81 -2.06
N THR A 49 -0.75 10.56 -3.28
CA THR A 49 0.21 11.41 -3.98
C THR A 49 -0.26 12.86 -4.08
N GLU A 50 -1.52 13.07 -4.47
CA GLU A 50 -2.09 14.42 -4.57
C GLU A 50 -2.21 15.08 -3.20
N LEU A 51 -2.62 14.31 -2.18
CA LEU A 51 -2.76 14.77 -0.81
C LEU A 51 -1.41 15.17 -0.19
N ALA A 52 -0.35 14.41 -0.45
CA ALA A 52 1.00 14.65 0.07
C ALA A 52 1.82 15.60 -0.83
N GLY A 53 1.30 16.01 -1.98
CA GLY A 53 1.93 16.90 -2.95
C GLY A 53 2.93 16.23 -3.91
N SER A 54 3.43 15.02 -3.61
CA SER A 54 4.31 14.27 -4.52
C SER A 54 4.31 12.77 -4.21
N PRO A 55 4.72 11.90 -5.16
CA PRO A 55 4.86 10.47 -4.92
C PRO A 55 5.85 10.15 -3.80
N GLU A 56 6.97 10.86 -3.74
CA GLU A 56 8.01 10.65 -2.73
C GLU A 56 7.52 11.06 -1.33
N ALA A 57 6.79 12.19 -1.23
CA ALA A 57 6.19 12.61 0.03
C ALA A 57 5.09 11.64 0.50
N ALA A 58 4.30 11.09 -0.43
CA ALA A 58 3.26 10.12 -0.10
C ALA A 58 3.85 8.79 0.40
N ASP A 59 4.92 8.30 -0.22
CA ASP A 59 5.61 7.09 0.25
C ASP A 59 6.21 7.29 1.64
N ALA A 60 6.91 8.40 1.85
CA ALA A 60 7.48 8.75 3.15
C ALA A 60 6.40 8.92 4.24
N LEU A 61 5.28 9.56 3.92
CA LEU A 61 4.15 9.73 4.85
C LEU A 61 3.53 8.37 5.22
N VAL A 62 3.29 7.51 4.23
CA VAL A 62 2.72 6.18 4.44
C VAL A 62 3.65 5.31 5.29
N ASP A 63 4.96 5.33 5.02
CA ASP A 63 5.96 4.61 5.82
C ASP A 63 6.05 5.15 7.25
N ALA A 64 6.08 6.47 7.43
CA ALA A 64 6.12 7.10 8.75
C ALA A 64 4.89 6.75 9.59
N LEU A 65 3.68 6.81 9.02
CA LEU A 65 2.46 6.38 9.71
C LEU A 65 2.49 4.87 10.05
N ARG A 66 3.04 4.05 9.15
CA ARG A 66 3.15 2.60 9.34
C ARG A 66 4.13 2.23 10.45
N THR A 67 5.26 2.91 10.54
CA THR A 67 6.32 2.68 11.52
C THR A 67 6.12 3.46 12.81
N GLY A 68 5.22 4.46 12.80
CA GLY A 68 4.99 5.36 13.92
C GLY A 68 6.03 6.47 14.03
N GLY A 69 6.81 6.70 12.97
CA GLY A 69 7.80 7.77 12.89
C GLY A 69 7.20 9.13 12.61
N ASP A 70 8.05 10.15 12.71
CA ASP A 70 7.74 11.51 12.29
C ASP A 70 7.63 11.57 10.77
N PHE A 71 6.77 12.45 10.26
CA PHE A 71 6.54 12.61 8.83
C PHE A 71 6.78 14.04 8.39
N ALA A 72 7.20 14.19 7.14
CA ALA A 72 7.39 15.48 6.52
C ALA A 72 6.09 15.93 5.84
N VAL A 73 5.68 17.17 6.07
CA VAL A 73 4.64 17.84 5.31
C VAL A 73 5.32 18.83 4.36
N VAL A 74 5.14 18.59 3.07
CA VAL A 74 5.72 19.41 2.01
C VAL A 74 4.66 20.38 1.52
N THR A 75 4.95 21.68 1.58
CA THR A 75 4.10 22.72 1.02
C THR A 75 4.85 23.42 -0.09
N GLU A 76 4.21 23.56 -1.24
CA GLU A 76 4.72 24.33 -2.38
C GLU A 76 3.89 25.59 -2.55
N THR A 77 4.57 26.74 -2.52
CA THR A 77 3.94 28.04 -2.77
C THR A 77 4.54 28.64 -4.02
N THR A 78 3.72 28.89 -5.03
CA THR A 78 4.13 29.60 -6.24
C THR A 78 3.86 31.09 -6.05
N ALA A 79 4.91 31.91 -6.07
CA ALA A 79 4.80 33.36 -6.05
C ALA A 79 4.26 33.90 -7.40
N GLU A 80 3.80 35.14 -7.42
CA GLU A 80 3.25 35.80 -8.63
C GLU A 80 4.27 35.89 -9.78
N ASP A 81 5.57 35.83 -9.48
CA ASP A 81 6.66 35.82 -10.46
C ASP A 81 6.96 34.42 -11.05
N GLY A 82 6.18 33.40 -10.66
CA GLY A 82 6.35 32.02 -11.07
C GLY A 82 7.38 31.23 -10.25
N THR A 83 8.00 31.83 -9.23
CA THR A 83 8.94 31.15 -8.34
C THR A 83 8.19 30.18 -7.43
N VAL A 84 8.53 28.88 -7.50
CA VAL A 84 8.00 27.86 -6.59
C VAL A 84 8.91 27.73 -5.38
N THR A 85 8.39 28.00 -4.19
CA THR A 85 9.08 27.76 -2.92
C THR A 85 8.54 26.49 -2.29
N ARG A 86 9.41 25.49 -2.10
CA ARG A 86 9.09 24.26 -1.39
C ARG A 86 9.58 24.38 0.06
N THR A 87 8.66 24.22 1.01
CA THR A 87 8.95 24.18 2.44
C THR A 87 8.59 22.81 2.99
N GLU A 88 9.48 22.24 3.77
CA GLU A 88 9.29 20.94 4.43
C GLU A 88 9.27 21.16 5.95
N VAL A 89 8.23 20.67 6.60
CA VAL A 89 8.07 20.72 8.06
C VAL A 89 8.00 19.30 8.59
N LEU A 90 8.85 18.97 9.56
CA LEU A 90 8.80 17.69 10.24
C LEU A 90 7.73 17.73 11.34
N VAL A 91 6.82 16.76 11.32
CA VAL A 91 5.67 16.66 12.21
C VAL A 91 5.72 15.34 12.97
N ALA A 92 5.59 15.42 14.29
CA ALA A 92 5.56 14.24 15.14
C ALA A 92 4.25 13.46 14.97
N ASN A 93 4.32 12.13 14.97
CA ASN A 93 3.14 11.26 14.97
C ASN A 93 2.77 10.85 16.40
N PRO A 94 1.76 11.48 17.04
CA PRO A 94 1.36 11.13 18.40
C PRO A 94 0.66 9.77 18.51
N ALA A 95 0.12 9.23 17.40
CA ALA A 95 -0.68 8.00 17.40
C ALA A 95 0.17 6.71 17.40
N GLY A 96 1.48 6.82 17.18
CA GLY A 96 2.37 5.67 17.04
C GLY A 96 2.12 4.83 15.78
N PRO A 97 2.68 3.60 15.71
CA PRO A 97 2.57 2.76 14.52
C PRO A 97 1.15 2.24 14.31
N MET A 98 0.69 2.26 13.07
CA MET A 98 -0.61 1.70 12.69
C MET A 98 -0.52 0.75 11.50
N GLY A 99 -1.41 -0.25 11.44
CA GLY A 99 -1.48 -1.15 10.29
C GLY A 99 -1.97 -0.46 9.03
N TRP A 100 -1.83 -1.12 7.87
CA TRP A 100 -2.21 -0.56 6.56
C TRP A 100 -3.63 -0.02 6.48
N GLY A 101 -4.59 -0.72 7.12
CA GLY A 101 -5.96 -0.23 7.22
C GLY A 101 -6.05 1.08 8.01
N GLY A 102 -5.31 1.20 9.12
CA GLY A 102 -5.24 2.44 9.91
C GLY A 102 -4.63 3.59 9.10
N VAL A 103 -3.53 3.35 8.39
CA VAL A 103 -2.91 4.36 7.51
C VAL A 103 -3.92 4.86 6.48
N ASN A 104 -4.60 3.94 5.79
CA ASN A 104 -5.64 4.31 4.82
C ASN A 104 -6.77 5.13 5.46
N ILE A 105 -7.27 4.72 6.63
CA ILE A 105 -8.35 5.41 7.31
C ILE A 105 -7.92 6.83 7.70
N THR A 106 -6.74 6.98 8.30
CA THR A 106 -6.16 8.26 8.69
C THR A 106 -6.09 9.21 7.50
N LEU A 107 -5.50 8.78 6.39
CA LEU A 107 -5.33 9.62 5.21
C LEU A 107 -6.68 9.90 4.52
N SER A 108 -7.62 8.94 4.52
CA SER A 108 -8.98 9.16 3.99
C SER A 108 -9.77 10.19 4.82
N LEU A 109 -9.62 10.19 6.15
CA LEU A 109 -10.25 11.17 7.03
C LEU A 109 -9.62 12.55 6.82
N ALA A 110 -8.29 12.63 6.77
CA ALA A 110 -7.59 13.88 6.53
C ALA A 110 -8.00 14.50 5.18
N GLN A 111 -8.06 13.69 4.12
CA GLN A 111 -8.55 14.14 2.81
C GLN A 111 -10.00 14.62 2.88
N ALA A 112 -10.90 13.87 3.51
CA ALA A 112 -12.31 14.25 3.63
C ALA A 112 -12.50 15.56 4.43
N LEU A 113 -11.67 15.78 5.45
CA LEU A 113 -11.64 17.01 6.23
C LEU A 113 -11.21 18.23 5.41
N LEU A 114 -10.21 18.05 4.54
CA LEU A 114 -9.76 19.07 3.59
C LEU A 114 -10.83 19.37 2.55
N GLU A 115 -11.45 18.35 1.97
CA GLU A 115 -12.55 18.48 1.01
C GLU A 115 -13.77 19.17 1.63
N ALA A 116 -14.04 18.92 2.92
CA ALA A 116 -15.10 19.58 3.68
C ALA A 116 -14.73 21.02 4.09
N GLY A 117 -13.48 21.45 3.92
CA GLY A 117 -12.99 22.76 4.36
C GLY A 117 -12.89 22.91 5.88
N ALA A 118 -12.88 21.80 6.64
CA ALA A 118 -12.79 21.82 8.09
C ALA A 118 -11.38 22.20 8.59
N TYR A 119 -10.36 21.86 7.81
CA TYR A 119 -8.97 22.23 8.06
C TYR A 119 -8.34 22.83 6.79
N PRO A 120 -7.41 23.79 6.93
CA PRO A 120 -6.80 24.46 5.78
C PRO A 120 -5.72 23.63 5.08
N ASP A 121 -5.12 22.67 5.80
CA ASP A 121 -3.97 21.91 5.32
C ASP A 121 -3.89 20.51 5.98
N LEU A 122 -3.06 19.64 5.39
CA LEU A 122 -2.88 18.25 5.82
C LEU A 122 -2.34 18.13 7.24
N GLN A 123 -1.40 18.98 7.64
CA GLN A 123 -0.84 18.96 8.99
C GLN A 123 -1.95 19.23 10.01
N SER A 124 -2.70 20.31 9.81
CA SER A 124 -3.83 20.68 10.69
C SER A 124 -4.89 19.59 10.75
N ALA A 125 -5.20 18.91 9.64
CA ALA A 125 -6.16 17.79 9.63
C ALA A 125 -5.65 16.55 10.41
N LEU A 126 -4.33 16.29 10.37
CA LEU A 126 -3.72 15.14 11.04
C LEU A 126 -3.47 15.39 12.53
N THR A 127 -2.87 16.52 12.89
CA THR A 127 -2.43 16.81 14.27
C THR A 127 -3.37 17.74 15.03
N GLY A 128 -4.33 18.36 14.36
CA GLY A 128 -5.23 19.36 14.95
C GLY A 128 -4.62 20.75 14.95
N VAL A 129 -5.38 21.71 15.48
CA VAL A 129 -4.95 23.11 15.60
C VAL A 129 -4.40 23.33 17.00
N GLN A 130 -3.16 23.80 17.07
CA GLN A 130 -2.52 24.14 18.33
C GLN A 130 -2.80 25.60 18.70
N THR A 131 -3.35 25.82 19.89
CA THR A 131 -3.57 27.16 20.46
C THR A 131 -2.72 27.29 21.71
N THR A 132 -1.82 28.28 21.71
CA THR A 132 -0.99 28.61 22.87
C THR A 132 -1.49 29.91 23.50
N VAL A 133 -1.86 29.85 24.77
CA VAL A 133 -2.33 30.99 25.56
C VAL A 133 -1.28 31.31 26.61
N THR A 134 -0.87 32.58 26.68
CA THR A 134 -0.05 33.09 27.78
C THR A 134 -0.96 33.43 28.95
N ASN A 135 -0.76 32.77 30.09
CA ASN A 135 -1.48 33.02 31.32
C ASN A 135 -0.94 34.28 32.03
N ASP A 136 -1.72 34.83 32.96
CA ASP A 136 -1.35 36.03 33.73
C ASP A 136 -0.06 35.88 34.56
N ASP A 137 0.36 34.64 34.86
CA ASP A 137 1.60 34.32 35.57
C ASP A 137 2.85 34.25 34.66
N GLY A 138 2.68 34.52 33.36
CA GLY A 138 3.74 34.42 32.35
C GLY A 138 4.03 32.99 31.87
N SER A 139 3.33 31.98 32.38
CA SER A 139 3.37 30.61 31.82
C SER A 139 2.56 30.54 30.53
N THR A 140 2.82 29.54 29.70
CA THR A 140 2.06 29.28 28.47
C THR A 140 1.37 27.93 28.55
N THR A 141 0.07 27.90 28.29
CA THR A 141 -0.71 26.67 28.14
C THR A 141 -0.95 26.44 26.66
N THR A 142 -0.56 25.27 26.16
CA THR A 142 -0.79 24.86 24.79
C THR A 142 -1.85 23.76 24.75
N THR A 143 -2.96 24.04 24.05
CA THR A 143 -4.04 23.09 23.81
C THR A 143 -4.07 22.72 22.35
N VAL A 144 -4.22 21.43 22.04
CA VAL A 144 -4.42 20.95 20.67
C VAL A 144 -5.87 20.54 20.53
N GLU A 145 -6.57 21.12 19.56
CA GLU A 145 -7.97 20.82 19.28
C GLU A 145 -8.10 20.03 17.97
N GLY A 146 -8.73 18.87 18.07
CA GLY A 146 -8.99 17.96 16.96
C GLY A 146 -7.75 17.26 16.42
N GLY A 147 -7.78 16.89 15.13
CA GLY A 147 -6.74 16.11 14.49
C GLY A 147 -6.95 14.60 14.59
N VAL A 148 -6.88 13.92 13.45
CA VAL A 148 -7.13 12.47 13.37
C VAL A 148 -6.12 11.66 14.21
N LEU A 149 -4.84 12.05 14.18
CA LEU A 149 -3.77 11.37 14.93
C LEU A 149 -3.87 11.66 16.43
N THR A 150 -4.23 12.87 16.81
CA THR A 150 -4.41 13.26 18.22
C THR A 150 -5.55 12.47 18.86
N MET A 151 -6.72 12.42 18.22
CA MET A 151 -7.85 11.62 18.71
C MET A 151 -7.50 10.12 18.76
N ARG A 152 -6.64 9.64 17.85
CA ARG A 152 -6.15 8.27 17.87
C ARG A 152 -5.19 8.02 19.03
N ALA A 153 -4.31 8.98 19.33
CA ALA A 153 -3.41 8.96 20.48
C ALA A 153 -4.19 8.95 21.81
N ASP A 154 -5.34 9.63 21.84
CA ASP A 154 -6.29 9.62 22.96
C ASP A 154 -7.05 8.29 23.12
N GLY A 155 -6.76 7.30 22.26
CA GLY A 155 -7.28 5.94 22.34
C GLY A 155 -8.62 5.74 21.63
N MET A 156 -9.13 6.73 20.89
CA MET A 156 -10.39 6.58 20.15
C MET A 156 -10.24 5.55 19.02
N GLY A 157 -11.29 4.75 18.85
CA GLY A 157 -11.41 3.85 17.70
C GLY A 157 -11.67 4.64 16.41
N TRP A 158 -11.23 4.13 15.26
CA TRP A 158 -11.41 4.79 13.97
C TRP A 158 -12.86 5.18 13.65
N GLY A 159 -13.82 4.34 14.03
CA GLY A 159 -15.24 4.66 13.87
C GLY A 159 -15.73 5.78 14.79
N GLN A 160 -15.16 5.89 16.00
CA GLN A 160 -15.46 6.98 16.94
C GLN A 160 -14.87 8.29 16.42
N ILE A 161 -13.61 8.28 15.96
CA ILE A 161 -12.95 9.44 15.35
C ILE A 161 -13.75 9.93 14.14
N ALA A 162 -14.13 9.02 13.23
CA ALA A 162 -14.93 9.40 12.07
C ALA A 162 -16.26 10.05 12.50
N ASN A 163 -16.97 9.47 13.47
CA ASN A 163 -18.23 10.01 13.96
C ASN A 163 -18.08 11.36 14.67
N GLU A 164 -17.03 11.53 15.48
CA GLU A 164 -16.69 12.79 16.14
C GLU A 164 -16.43 13.90 15.11
N LEU A 165 -15.77 13.56 14.01
CA LEU A 165 -15.49 14.46 12.88
C LEU A 165 -16.67 14.62 11.91
N GLY A 166 -17.83 14.01 12.20
CA GLY A 166 -19.05 14.13 11.39
C GLY A 166 -19.10 13.22 10.15
N PHE A 167 -18.20 12.25 10.03
CA PHE A 167 -18.15 11.29 8.93
C PHE A 167 -18.67 9.91 9.30
N ARG A 168 -19.22 9.21 8.31
CA ARG A 168 -19.58 7.80 8.44
C ARG A 168 -18.47 6.93 7.87
N MET A 169 -17.97 6.01 8.69
CA MET A 169 -16.88 5.11 8.31
C MET A 169 -17.16 4.32 7.01
N GLY A 170 -18.41 3.88 6.83
CA GLY A 170 -18.80 3.16 5.62
C GLY A 170 -18.64 3.99 4.35
N ASP A 171 -18.91 5.30 4.43
CA ASP A 171 -18.80 6.20 3.29
C ASP A 171 -17.33 6.49 2.95
N LEU A 172 -16.48 6.66 3.98
CA LEU A 172 -15.03 6.83 3.83
C LEU A 172 -14.36 5.60 3.21
N VAL A 173 -14.66 4.41 3.73
CA VAL A 173 -14.12 3.14 3.20
C VAL A 173 -14.66 2.88 1.80
N SER A 174 -15.92 3.21 1.53
CA SER A 174 -16.46 3.09 0.18
C SER A 174 -15.79 4.07 -0.78
N ALA A 175 -15.51 5.30 -0.36
CA ALA A 175 -14.82 6.30 -1.17
C ALA A 175 -13.39 5.86 -1.48
N SER A 176 -12.64 5.39 -0.48
CA SER A 176 -11.30 4.85 -0.68
C SER A 176 -11.32 3.64 -1.62
N ASN A 177 -12.25 2.70 -1.43
CA ASN A 177 -12.39 1.51 -2.29
C ASN A 177 -12.71 1.88 -3.75
N ARG A 178 -13.47 2.95 -3.97
CA ARG A 178 -13.75 3.46 -5.32
C ARG A 178 -12.51 4.07 -5.96
N SER A 179 -11.71 4.83 -5.21
CA SER A 179 -10.46 5.38 -5.73
C SER A 179 -9.43 4.28 -6.00
N GLU A 180 -9.33 3.22 -5.19
CA GLU A 180 -8.45 2.08 -5.52
C GLU A 180 -8.86 1.41 -6.83
N ARG A 181 -10.17 1.17 -7.01
CA ARG A 181 -10.68 0.54 -8.25
C ARG A 181 -10.52 1.44 -9.47
N ALA A 182 -10.43 2.76 -9.27
CA ALA A 182 -10.11 3.69 -10.35
C ALA A 182 -8.61 3.64 -10.68
N ALA A 183 -7.75 3.68 -9.67
CA ALA A 183 -6.29 3.56 -9.82
C ALA A 183 -5.90 2.24 -10.50
N ALA A 184 -6.43 1.10 -10.03
CA ALA A 184 -6.16 -0.22 -10.60
C ALA A 184 -6.64 -0.34 -12.07
N ARG A 185 -7.71 0.36 -12.47
CA ARG A 185 -8.15 0.39 -13.87
C ARG A 185 -7.19 1.18 -14.76
N ILE A 186 -6.63 2.27 -14.25
CA ILE A 186 -5.61 3.06 -14.95
C ILE A 186 -4.33 2.24 -15.09
N GLU A 187 -3.90 1.56 -14.03
CA GLU A 187 -2.73 0.68 -14.04
C GLU A 187 -2.87 -0.46 -15.05
N ASN A 188 -3.97 -1.21 -15.02
CA ASN A 188 -4.24 -2.27 -16.00
C ASN A 188 -4.26 -1.71 -17.43
N GLY A 189 -4.84 -0.52 -17.64
CA GLY A 189 -4.81 0.16 -18.93
C GLY A 189 -3.42 0.61 -19.38
N LYS A 190 -2.51 0.94 -18.45
CA LYS A 190 -1.09 1.23 -18.73
C LYS A 190 -0.33 -0.06 -19.09
N ALA A 191 -0.55 -1.15 -18.36
CA ALA A 191 0.04 -2.45 -18.65
C ALA A 191 -0.38 -2.99 -20.02
N ASP A 192 -1.68 -2.90 -20.35
CA ASP A 192 -2.21 -3.27 -21.67
C ASP A 192 -1.58 -2.45 -22.81
N ARG A 193 -1.34 -1.15 -22.56
CA ARG A 193 -0.71 -0.26 -23.54
C ARG A 193 0.79 -0.52 -23.70
N ALA A 194 1.50 -0.83 -22.61
CA ALA A 194 2.90 -1.23 -22.64
C ALA A 194 3.09 -2.56 -23.39
N ALA A 195 2.27 -3.56 -23.10
CA ALA A 195 2.26 -4.85 -23.80
C ALA A 195 1.96 -4.69 -25.31
N ARG A 196 1.10 -3.73 -25.68
CA ARG A 196 0.82 -3.41 -27.09
C ARG A 196 1.97 -2.66 -27.75
N GLY A 197 2.64 -1.74 -27.05
CA GLY A 197 3.81 -1.01 -27.54
C GLY A 197 5.01 -1.93 -27.79
N GLU A 198 5.26 -2.88 -26.89
CA GLU A 198 6.31 -3.88 -27.04
C GLU A 198 6.03 -4.84 -28.21
N ARG A 199 4.77 -5.21 -28.41
CA ARG A 199 4.35 -6.00 -29.58
C ARG A 199 4.60 -5.28 -30.90
N ILE A 200 4.43 -3.96 -30.95
CA ILE A 200 4.69 -3.15 -32.16
C ILE A 200 6.21 -2.98 -32.38
N ALA A 201 7.01 -2.75 -31.34
CA ALA A 201 8.46 -2.67 -31.44
C ALA A 201 9.12 -3.97 -31.95
N ARG A 202 8.50 -5.13 -31.68
CA ARG A 202 8.95 -6.43 -32.22
C ARG A 202 8.65 -6.62 -33.71
N VAL A 203 7.73 -5.84 -34.29
CA VAL A 203 7.31 -5.95 -35.70
C VAL A 203 8.19 -5.10 -36.64
N ASP A 204 8.94 -4.13 -36.12
CA ASP A 204 9.76 -3.18 -36.92
C ASP A 204 11.25 -3.60 -37.07
N ARG A 205 11.53 -4.91 -37.09
CA ARG A 205 12.88 -5.44 -37.40
C ARG A 205 12.98 -5.68 -38.91
N PRO A 206 13.86 -4.99 -39.66
CA PRO A 206 13.98 -5.17 -41.10
C PRO A 206 14.61 -6.53 -41.46
N GLU A 207 14.22 -7.00 -42.64
CA GLU A 207 14.28 -8.36 -43.20
C GLU A 207 15.63 -9.13 -43.14
N ARG A 208 15.48 -10.47 -43.17
CA ARG A 208 16.06 -11.40 -44.17
C ARG A 208 16.92 -12.55 -43.60
N ALA A 209 16.31 -13.74 -43.54
CA ALA A 209 16.96 -14.99 -43.94
C ALA A 209 15.90 -15.96 -44.45
N ALA A 210 16.24 -16.64 -45.54
CA ALA A 210 15.33 -17.34 -46.44
C ALA A 210 14.44 -18.39 -45.78
N ARG A 211 13.18 -18.41 -46.22
CA ARG A 211 12.23 -19.52 -46.12
C ARG A 211 12.89 -20.80 -46.65
N PRO A 212 13.15 -21.83 -45.82
CA PRO A 212 13.30 -23.18 -46.32
C PRO A 212 11.90 -23.69 -46.68
N GLU A 213 11.80 -24.37 -47.81
CA GLU A 213 10.55 -24.98 -48.25
C GLU A 213 10.00 -25.94 -47.19
N ARG A 214 8.69 -25.84 -47.04
CA ARG A 214 7.81 -26.59 -46.17
C ARG A 214 7.91 -28.09 -46.51
N PRO A 215 8.40 -28.97 -45.62
CA PRO A 215 8.14 -30.40 -45.79
C PRO A 215 6.64 -30.64 -45.62
N GLU A 216 6.10 -31.49 -46.49
CA GLU A 216 4.68 -31.85 -46.52
C GLU A 216 4.20 -32.31 -45.15
N ARG A 217 3.03 -31.78 -44.80
CA ARG A 217 2.27 -32.11 -43.61
C ARG A 217 1.88 -33.59 -43.66
N VAL A 218 2.59 -34.42 -42.90
CA VAL A 218 2.09 -35.76 -42.56
C VAL A 218 0.72 -35.58 -41.91
N GLU A 219 -0.29 -36.22 -42.49
CA GLU A 219 -1.66 -36.23 -41.98
C GLU A 219 -1.67 -36.61 -40.50
N ARG A 220 -2.31 -35.78 -39.67
CA ARG A 220 -2.62 -36.14 -38.29
C ARG A 220 -3.50 -37.39 -38.35
N PRO A 221 -3.13 -38.51 -37.72
CA PRO A 221 -4.07 -39.58 -37.47
C PRO A 221 -5.25 -39.03 -36.67
N ASP A 222 -6.46 -39.41 -37.06
CA ASP A 222 -7.68 -39.01 -36.40
C ASP A 222 -7.62 -39.28 -34.90
N ARG A 223 -7.98 -38.24 -34.14
CA ARG A 223 -8.08 -38.28 -32.69
C ARG A 223 -9.22 -39.25 -32.35
N PRO A 224 -8.97 -40.37 -31.65
CA PRO A 224 -10.06 -41.24 -31.21
C PRO A 224 -11.00 -40.45 -30.29
N GLU A 225 -12.30 -40.67 -30.48
CA GLU A 225 -13.37 -40.03 -29.72
C GLU A 225 -13.16 -40.24 -28.22
N ARG A 226 -13.34 -39.14 -27.49
CA ARG A 226 -13.29 -39.07 -26.04
C ARG A 226 -14.41 -39.95 -25.47
N PRO A 227 -14.10 -40.96 -24.63
CA PRO A 227 -15.14 -41.75 -23.96
C PRO A 227 -16.05 -40.84 -23.13
N GLU A 228 -17.35 -41.08 -23.19
CA GLU A 228 -18.35 -40.39 -22.39
C GLU A 228 -18.05 -40.53 -20.88
N ARG A 229 -18.19 -39.41 -20.19
CA ARG A 229 -17.99 -39.30 -18.75
C ARG A 229 -19.15 -40.04 -18.06
N PRO A 230 -18.90 -41.01 -17.16
CA PRO A 230 -19.95 -41.63 -16.36
C PRO A 230 -20.70 -40.58 -15.54
N GLU A 231 -22.04 -40.71 -15.50
CA GLU A 231 -22.91 -39.85 -14.71
C GLU A 231 -22.58 -39.94 -13.21
N ARG A 232 -22.61 -38.78 -12.57
CA ARG A 232 -22.36 -38.60 -11.14
C ARG A 232 -23.59 -39.13 -10.38
N PRO A 233 -23.44 -40.08 -9.43
CA PRO A 233 -24.58 -40.52 -8.62
C PRO A 233 -25.15 -39.36 -7.80
N GLU A 234 -26.47 -39.26 -7.79
CA GLU A 234 -27.23 -38.28 -7.01
C GLU A 234 -26.94 -38.46 -5.52
N ARG A 235 -26.65 -37.34 -4.86
CA ARG A 235 -26.38 -37.26 -3.43
C ARG A 235 -27.70 -37.49 -2.69
N GLY A 236 -27.88 -38.69 -2.15
CA GLY A 236 -29.02 -39.05 -1.30
C GLY A 236 -29.28 -38.01 -0.22
N GLY A 237 -30.53 -37.55 -0.17
CA GLY A 237 -31.07 -36.77 0.93
C GLY A 237 -30.97 -37.53 2.24
N ARG A 238 -30.65 -36.81 3.30
CA ARG A 238 -30.66 -37.34 4.67
C ARG A 238 -31.87 -36.72 5.39
N PRO A 239 -32.69 -37.52 6.09
CA PRO A 239 -33.80 -37.03 6.91
C PRO A 239 -33.30 -36.21 8.10
#